data_AF-A0A6L8BE80-F1
#
_entry.id   AF-A0A6L8BE80-F1
#
_cell.length_a   1.000
_cell.length_b   1.000
_cell.length_c   1.000
_cell.angle_alpha   90.00
_cell.angle_beta   90.00
_cell.angle_gamma   90.00
#
_symmetry.space_group_name_H-M   'P 1'
#
loop_
_entity.id
_entity.type
_entity.pdbx_description
1 polymer ?
#
loop_
_entity_poly.entity_id
_entity_poly.type
_entity_poly.pdbx_seq_one_letter_code
_entity_poly.pdbx_strand_id
1 'polypeptide(L)'
;MARTASMGRSHFEHRAGVIFTDIASLREGLAKLATEGGTPGPQSMEKPGVETIAEVGPGAAVVQAAARAYEAGDELDFQGLFAGESRRRISLPGYPFQRRPFWFDGSRKPTP
;
A
#
# COMPACT_ATOMS: atom_id res chain seq x y z
N MET A 1 5.79 3.06 -12.38
CA MET A 1 4.70 2.40 -11.64
C MET A 1 4.31 3.10 -10.34
N ALA A 2 5.25 3.63 -9.55
CA ALA A 2 4.98 4.26 -8.25
C ALA A 2 3.83 5.27 -8.29
N ARG A 3 3.89 6.26 -9.21
CA ARG A 3 2.80 7.23 -9.44
C ARG A 3 1.42 6.59 -9.64
N THR A 4 1.35 5.51 -10.39
CA THR A 4 0.07 4.83 -10.67
C THR A 4 -0.50 4.15 -9.43
N ALA A 5 0.36 3.52 -8.63
CA ALA A 5 -0.05 2.89 -7.37
C ALA A 5 -0.47 3.94 -6.33
N SER A 6 0.27 5.05 -6.22
CA SER A 6 0.01 6.10 -5.24
C SER A 6 -1.19 6.98 -5.58
N MET A 7 -1.32 7.48 -6.82
CA MET A 7 -2.39 8.42 -7.19
C MET A 7 -3.63 7.74 -7.77
N GLY A 8 -3.53 6.47 -8.18
CA GLY A 8 -4.57 5.76 -8.92
C GLY A 8 -5.46 4.86 -8.06
N ARG A 9 -5.34 4.93 -6.73
CA ARG A 9 -5.98 4.02 -5.77
C ARG A 9 -6.58 4.80 -4.60
N SER A 10 -7.61 4.24 -3.98
CA SER A 10 -8.09 4.70 -2.68
C SER A 10 -7.16 4.18 -1.58
N HIS A 11 -6.87 5.03 -0.59
CA HIS A 11 -6.00 4.69 0.54
C HIS A 11 -6.83 4.20 1.73
N PHE A 12 -7.03 2.89 1.80
CA PHE A 12 -7.78 2.22 2.88
C PHE A 12 -7.01 2.23 4.22
N GLU A 13 -7.60 1.65 5.26
CA GLU A 13 -7.04 1.59 6.61
C GLU A 13 -5.74 0.77 6.69
N HIS A 14 -5.68 -0.37 6.00
CA HIS A 14 -4.49 -1.20 5.94
C HIS A 14 -3.52 -0.68 4.87
N ARG A 15 -2.43 -0.06 5.32
CA ARG A 15 -1.45 0.63 4.47
C ARG A 15 -0.07 0.01 4.64
N ALA A 16 0.63 -0.15 3.53
CA ALA A 16 2.03 -0.59 3.50
C ALA A 16 2.77 0.20 2.40
N GLY A 17 3.98 0.64 2.70
CA GLY A 17 4.88 1.31 1.77
C GLY A 17 6.06 0.41 1.37
N VAL A 18 6.36 0.32 0.09
CA VAL A 18 7.58 -0.35 -0.40
C VAL A 18 8.45 0.68 -1.10
N ILE A 19 9.68 0.84 -0.61
CA ILE A 19 10.69 1.75 -1.17
C ILE A 19 11.62 0.92 -2.05
N PHE A 20 11.87 1.39 -3.27
CA PHE A 20 12.67 0.67 -4.26
C PHE A 20 13.33 1.64 -5.24
N THR A 21 14.46 1.24 -5.79
CA THR A 21 15.19 1.98 -6.84
C THR A 21 15.10 1.27 -8.19
N ASP A 22 14.88 -0.04 -8.18
CA ASP A 22 14.78 -0.89 -9.36
C ASP A 22 13.68 -1.96 -9.20
N ILE A 23 13.53 -2.81 -10.23
CA ILE A 23 12.52 -3.87 -10.23
C ILE A 23 12.87 -5.04 -9.31
N ALA A 24 14.15 -5.27 -9.03
CA ALA A 24 14.59 -6.39 -8.19
C ALA A 24 14.28 -6.11 -6.71
N SER A 25 14.67 -4.92 -6.23
CA SER A 25 14.37 -4.40 -4.89
C SER A 25 12.87 -4.28 -4.64
N LEU A 26 12.10 -3.87 -5.66
CA LEU A 26 10.64 -3.88 -5.59
C LEU A 26 10.07 -5.29 -5.39
N ARG A 27 10.54 -6.27 -6.17
CA ARG A 27 10.05 -7.65 -6.10
C ARG A 27 10.35 -8.25 -4.73
N GLU A 28 11.56 -8.01 -4.23
CA GLU A 28 11.98 -8.44 -2.90
C GLU A 28 11.12 -7.81 -1.80
N GLY A 29 10.90 -6.49 -1.84
CA GLY A 29 10.05 -5.79 -0.88
C GLY A 29 8.59 -6.28 -0.90
N LEU A 30 8.03 -6.55 -2.08
CA LEU A 30 6.69 -7.14 -2.20
C LEU A 30 6.62 -8.57 -1.68
N ALA A 31 7.66 -9.38 -1.91
CA ALA A 31 7.73 -10.74 -1.39
C ALA A 31 7.79 -10.74 0.14
N LYS A 32 8.63 -9.87 0.72
CA LYS A 32 8.74 -9.65 2.17
C LYS A 32 7.38 -9.26 2.77
N LEU A 33 6.69 -8.29 2.15
CA LEU A 33 5.36 -7.87 2.59
C LEU A 33 4.32 -9.00 2.50
N ALA A 34 4.38 -9.84 1.47
CA ALA A 34 3.45 -10.96 1.32
C ALA A 34 3.64 -12.05 2.38
N THR A 35 4.87 -12.24 2.88
CA THR A 35 5.19 -13.24 3.91
C THR A 35 5.07 -12.72 5.33
N GLU A 36 5.44 -11.46 5.57
CA GLU A 36 5.45 -10.82 6.89
C GLU A 36 4.15 -10.08 7.20
N GLY A 37 3.33 -9.81 6.19
CA GLY A 37 2.06 -9.11 6.28
C GLY A 37 0.96 -9.91 6.99
N GLY A 38 1.12 -10.16 8.28
CA GLY A 38 -0.02 -10.24 9.19
C GLY A 38 -0.79 -8.91 9.16
N THR A 39 -2.11 -8.97 9.42
CA THR A 39 -3.08 -7.86 9.27
C THR A 39 -2.48 -6.48 9.57
N PRO A 40 -2.19 -5.65 8.55
CA PRO A 40 -1.55 -4.34 8.74
C PRO A 40 -2.51 -3.31 9.34
N GLY A 41 -2.95 -3.48 10.59
CA GLY A 41 -3.84 -2.52 11.27
C GLY A 41 -3.08 -1.33 11.87
N PRO A 42 -3.78 -0.24 12.27
CA PRO A 42 -3.20 0.90 13.00
C PRO A 42 -2.53 0.53 14.34
N GLN A 43 -2.55 -0.76 14.71
CA GLN A 43 -2.06 -1.31 15.96
C GLN A 43 -0.95 -2.34 15.76
N SER A 44 -0.54 -2.65 14.52
CA SER A 44 0.62 -3.51 14.25
C SER A 44 1.93 -2.70 14.38
N MET A 45 2.05 -1.99 15.50
CA MET A 45 3.34 -1.58 16.04
C MET A 45 3.87 -2.73 16.91
N GLU A 46 4.42 -3.74 16.26
CA GLU A 46 5.74 -4.19 16.69
C GLU A 46 6.70 -3.60 15.68
N LYS A 47 7.47 -2.58 16.08
CA LYS A 47 8.53 -2.00 15.27
C LYS A 47 9.42 -3.13 14.73
N PRO A 48 9.44 -3.45 13.43
CA PRO A 48 10.58 -4.17 12.90
C PRO A 48 11.68 -3.13 12.72
N GLY A 49 12.89 -3.56 13.08
CA GLY A 49 14.09 -2.74 13.10
C GLY A 49 14.25 -1.90 11.84
N VAL A 50 14.83 -0.72 12.06
CA VAL A 50 15.53 0.03 11.01
C VAL A 50 16.55 -0.93 10.38
N GLU A 51 16.17 -1.63 9.32
CA GLU A 51 17.14 -2.17 8.38
C GLU A 51 17.54 -1.03 7.47
N THR A 52 18.61 -0.38 7.91
CA THR A 52 19.43 0.56 7.16
C THR A 52 19.76 -0.03 5.80
N ILE A 53 19.11 0.49 4.75
CA ILE A 53 19.59 0.28 3.38
C ILE A 53 20.52 1.45 3.06
N ALA A 54 21.76 1.07 2.74
CA ALA A 54 22.94 1.83 2.36
C ALA A 54 22.75 3.29 1.89
N GLU A 55 23.63 4.16 2.42
CA GLU A 55 23.95 5.53 1.98
C GLU A 55 22.75 6.35 1.47
N VAL A 56 21.92 6.73 2.42
CA VAL A 56 20.73 7.53 2.23
C VAL A 56 21.13 8.97 1.93
N GLY A 57 21.16 9.34 0.65
CA GLY A 57 21.12 10.76 0.27
C GLY A 57 19.87 11.43 0.88
N PRO A 58 19.84 12.77 1.03
CA PRO A 58 18.77 13.48 1.73
C PRO A 58 17.35 13.09 1.30
N GLY A 59 17.17 12.72 0.02
CA GLY A 59 15.89 12.26 -0.52
C GLY A 59 15.42 10.90 0.00
N ALA A 60 16.31 9.94 0.26
CA ALA A 60 15.90 8.61 0.70
C ALA A 60 15.40 8.62 2.17
N ALA A 61 15.92 9.51 3.02
CA ALA A 61 15.45 9.69 4.39
C ALA A 61 14.03 10.27 4.41
N VAL A 62 13.76 11.23 3.52
CA VAL A 62 12.43 11.83 3.34
C VAL A 62 11.42 10.79 2.86
N VAL A 63 11.78 9.96 1.86
CA VAL A 63 10.90 8.90 1.36
C VAL A 63 10.63 7.86 2.45
N GLN A 64 11.61 7.54 3.30
CA GLN A 64 11.42 6.62 4.41
C GLN A 64 10.51 7.21 5.50
N ALA A 65 10.65 8.48 5.83
CA ALA A 65 9.75 9.16 6.75
C ALA A 65 8.31 9.22 6.20
N ALA A 66 8.15 9.51 4.91
CA ALA A 66 6.86 9.50 4.25
C ALA A 66 6.22 8.10 4.26
N ALA A 67 6.98 7.04 3.99
CA ALA A 67 6.47 5.67 4.06
C ALA A 67 5.92 5.33 5.46
N ARG A 68 6.66 5.69 6.51
CA ARG A 68 6.22 5.47 7.90
C ARG A 68 4.97 6.28 8.27
N ALA A 69 4.90 7.55 7.86
CA ALA A 69 3.73 8.39 8.07
C ALA A 69 2.49 7.81 7.37
N TYR A 70 2.66 7.36 6.11
CA TYR A 70 1.60 6.71 5.36
C TYR A 70 1.09 5.43 6.02
N GLU A 71 1.99 4.59 6.51
CA GLU A 71 1.66 3.37 7.26
C GLU A 71 0.97 3.66 8.59
N ALA A 72 1.32 4.77 9.25
CA ALA A 72 0.65 5.25 10.46
C ALA A 72 -0.76 5.80 10.21
N GLY A 73 -1.16 5.98 8.94
CA GLY A 73 -2.48 6.45 8.56
C GLY A 73 -2.54 7.93 8.16
N ASP A 74 -1.40 8.65 8.18
CA ASP A 74 -1.35 10.06 7.81
C ASP A 74 -1.73 10.26 6.33
N GLU A 75 -2.37 11.39 6.03
CA GLU A 75 -2.63 11.80 4.65
C GLU A 75 -1.38 12.43 4.05
N LEU A 76 -0.93 11.91 2.90
CA LEU A 76 0.20 12.44 2.15
C LEU A 76 -0.27 13.13 0.87
N ASP A 77 0.34 14.26 0.56
CA ASP A 77 0.21 14.89 -0.77
C ASP A 77 1.08 14.16 -1.80
N PHE A 78 0.53 13.09 -2.37
CA PHE A 78 1.17 12.37 -3.48
C PHE A 78 1.24 13.20 -4.76
N GLN A 79 0.37 14.20 -4.94
CA GLN A 79 0.42 15.06 -6.13
C GLN A 79 1.65 15.98 -6.07
N GLY A 80 1.93 16.57 -4.91
CA GLY A 80 3.17 17.29 -4.64
C GLY A 80 4.40 16.42 -4.79
N LEU A 81 4.36 15.16 -4.33
CA LEU A 81 5.48 14.21 -4.43
C LEU A 81 5.89 13.92 -5.89
N PHE A 82 4.94 13.89 -6.83
CA PHE A 82 5.19 13.65 -8.25
C PHE A 82 5.07 14.92 -9.12
N ALA A 83 5.06 16.11 -8.50
CA ALA A 83 4.93 17.37 -9.22
C ALA A 83 6.10 17.56 -10.20
N GLY A 84 5.80 18.07 -11.40
CA GLY A 84 6.81 18.31 -12.44
C GLY A 84 7.24 17.06 -13.23
N GLU A 85 6.80 15.86 -12.85
CA GLU A 85 7.15 14.64 -13.57
C GLU A 85 6.09 14.19 -14.59
N SER A 86 6.49 14.00 -15.85
CA SER A 86 5.61 13.45 -16.89
C SER A 86 5.68 11.91 -16.93
N ARG A 87 4.98 11.23 -16.01
CA ARG A 87 4.89 9.75 -15.99
C ARG A 87 3.54 9.24 -16.52
N ARG A 88 3.54 8.19 -17.36
CA ARG A 88 2.31 7.54 -17.84
C ARG A 88 1.67 6.63 -16.78
N ARG A 89 0.33 6.54 -16.78
CA ARG A 89 -0.40 5.52 -16.02
C ARG A 89 -0.26 4.16 -16.72
N ILE A 90 -0.15 3.10 -15.93
CA ILE A 90 -0.05 1.72 -16.43
C ILE A 90 -1.17 0.86 -15.84
N SER A 91 -1.49 -0.27 -16.48
CA SER A 91 -2.41 -1.24 -15.89
C SER A 91 -1.76 -1.93 -14.69
N LEU A 92 -2.52 -2.07 -13.60
CA LEU A 92 -2.11 -2.75 -12.37
C LEU A 92 -3.28 -3.60 -11.86
N PRO A 93 -3.03 -4.69 -11.11
CA PRO A 93 -4.09 -5.55 -10.58
C PRO A 93 -5.20 -4.79 -9.86
N GLY A 94 -6.46 -5.22 -10.03
CA GLY A 94 -7.60 -4.65 -9.31
C GLY A 94 -7.56 -4.97 -7.80
N TYR A 95 -8.45 -4.33 -7.03
CA TYR A 95 -8.61 -4.67 -5.61
C TYR A 95 -9.12 -6.12 -5.46
N PRO A 96 -8.48 -6.96 -4.64
CA PRO A 96 -8.89 -8.35 -4.47
C PRO A 96 -10.08 -8.43 -3.49
N PHE A 97 -11.30 -8.24 -4.01
CA PHE A 97 -12.52 -8.31 -3.19
C PHE A 97 -12.62 -9.64 -2.44
N GLN A 98 -12.89 -9.55 -1.12
CA GLN A 98 -13.14 -10.73 -0.30
C GLN A 98 -14.38 -11.46 -0.80
N ARG A 99 -14.21 -12.73 -1.17
CA ARG A 99 -15.30 -13.55 -1.70
C ARG A 99 -16.08 -14.14 -0.54
N ARG A 100 -17.28 -13.60 -0.28
CA ARG A 100 -18.21 -14.12 0.71
C ARG A 100 -19.48 -14.61 -0.01
N PRO A 101 -19.96 -15.82 0.27
CA PRO A 101 -21.23 -16.26 -0.27
C PRO A 101 -22.34 -15.44 0.36
N PHE A 102 -23.13 -14.77 -0.46
CA PHE A 102 -24.30 -14.01 -0.02
C PHE A 102 -25.48 -14.48 -0.87
N TRP A 103 -26.25 -15.42 -0.31
CA TRP A 103 -27.39 -16.04 -0.97
C TRP A 103 -28.66 -15.81 -0.14
N PHE A 104 -29.80 -15.71 -0.80
CA PHE A 104 -31.09 -15.70 -0.12
C PHE A 104 -31.38 -17.09 0.45
N ASP A 105 -31.63 -17.16 1.76
CA ASP A 105 -32.16 -18.37 2.38
C ASP A 105 -33.68 -18.39 2.15
N GLY A 106 -34.13 -19.25 1.25
CA GLY A 106 -35.45 -19.22 0.61
C GLY A 106 -36.65 -19.59 1.50
N SER A 107 -36.79 -19.00 2.67
CA SER A 107 -37.95 -19.24 3.57
C SER A 107 -38.78 -18.00 3.90
N ARG A 108 -38.71 -16.93 3.11
CA ARG A 108 -39.71 -15.86 3.20
C ARG A 108 -40.92 -16.19 2.33
N LYS A 109 -41.91 -16.88 2.91
CA LYS A 109 -43.25 -16.93 2.33
C LYS A 109 -43.79 -15.48 2.27
N PRO A 110 -44.16 -14.94 1.10
CA PRO A 110 -44.94 -13.72 1.06
C PRO A 110 -46.30 -14.01 1.71
N THR A 111 -46.63 -13.31 2.78
CA THR A 111 -47.97 -13.30 3.36
C THR A 111 -48.86 -12.42 2.47
N PRO A 112 -50.04 -12.92 2.02
CA PRO A 112 -50.97 -12.14 1.20
C PRO A 112 -51.61 -10.98 1.96
#